data_AF-A0A9N8Z6E3-F1
#
_entry.id   AF-A0A9N8Z6E3-F1
#
_cell.length_a   1.000
_cell.length_b   1.000
_cell.length_c   1.000
_cell.angle_alpha   90.00
_cell.angle_beta   90.00
_cell.angle_gamma   90.00
#
_symmetry.space_group_name_H-M   'P 1'
#
loop_
_entity.id
_entity.type
_entity.pdbx_description
1 polymer ?
#
loop_
_entity_poly.entity_id
_entity_poly.type
_entity_poly.pdbx_seq_one_letter_code
_entity_poly.pdbx_strand_id
1 'polypeptide(L)'
;MSTGKYLSTKKVPLPVHGQYSAVCTGQNIDAKNDSWKIIGAFKINVKNGGLISSSTVVRLMHQDTGENLHSHGVIHGGTPKSNHQQATVFRYKHSDDNWLLQCYNSITDDNDSAHLMSGDIISLLHKNTNQPLYSHEVLLDDGTQETFNCNSTLQWRIELIRKPIKYESTIALFHVPTRKYLSTKRVKYPNHKQNMVVCTGKELDFEHDLWTICDMNVKSPLLTCNIIGFKHKETGEKLHSHFIEHGKTPKSNHQQVTLFMRGNPDDHWIIRHHGSKVDLDHLMDGDIINLFHKCTNLPLYSHDVLMDDGTQEVSCNGDGSEDNNMV
;
A
#
# COMPACT_ATOMS: atom_id res chain seq x y z
N MET A 1 17.27 19.68 10.68
CA MET A 1 17.53 18.27 11.06
C MET A 1 16.19 17.58 11.22
N SER A 2 16.08 16.30 10.85
CA SER A 2 14.86 15.51 11.11
C SER A 2 14.70 15.31 12.62
N THR A 3 13.53 15.62 13.17
CA THR A 3 13.26 15.48 14.61
C THR A 3 13.02 14.01 15.01
N GLY A 4 12.74 13.15 14.02
CA GLY A 4 12.40 11.73 14.23
C GLY A 4 11.02 11.51 14.87
N LYS A 5 10.18 12.55 14.95
CA LYS A 5 8.85 12.51 15.55
C LYS A 5 7.75 12.37 14.51
N TYR A 6 6.62 11.78 14.90
CA TYR A 6 5.48 11.55 14.03
C TYR A 6 4.48 12.68 14.10
N LEU A 7 3.81 12.97 12.97
CA LEU A 7 2.68 13.90 12.93
C LEU A 7 1.49 13.27 13.67
N SER A 8 1.05 13.94 14.73
CA SER A 8 0.03 13.44 15.66
C SER A 8 -1.12 14.42 15.81
N THR A 9 -2.26 13.92 16.27
CA THR A 9 -3.35 14.77 16.76
C THR A 9 -3.35 14.84 18.28
N LYS A 10 -3.57 16.03 18.83
CA LYS A 10 -3.71 16.22 20.27
C LYS A 10 -4.81 17.22 20.59
N LYS A 11 -5.59 16.94 21.63
CA LYS A 11 -6.45 17.95 22.26
C LYS A 11 -5.56 18.94 22.99
N VAL A 12 -5.07 19.95 22.29
CA VAL A 12 -4.49 21.13 22.92
C VAL A 12 -5.57 22.22 22.86
N PRO A 13 -5.79 22.99 23.93
CA PRO A 13 -6.64 24.18 23.85
C PRO A 13 -5.99 25.17 22.87
N LEU A 14 -6.42 25.18 21.61
CA LEU A 14 -6.02 26.22 20.68
C LEU A 14 -6.79 27.51 20.98
N PRO A 15 -6.23 28.70 20.67
CA PRO A 15 -6.94 29.97 20.74
C PRO A 15 -8.25 29.96 19.93
N VAL A 16 -8.30 29.13 18.89
CA VAL A 16 -9.49 28.90 18.08
C VAL A 16 -10.30 27.76 18.71
N HIS A 17 -11.42 28.11 19.33
CA HIS A 17 -12.26 27.20 20.11
C HIS A 17 -12.65 25.91 19.38
N GLY A 18 -12.36 24.76 20.00
CA GLY A 18 -12.95 23.45 19.67
C GLY A 18 -12.21 22.59 18.63
N GLN A 19 -11.04 23.02 18.14
CA GLN A 19 -10.21 22.24 17.21
C GLN A 19 -9.15 21.42 17.96
N TYR A 20 -8.69 20.32 17.35
CA TYR A 20 -7.48 19.62 17.82
C TYR A 20 -6.24 20.26 17.15
N SER A 21 -5.10 20.19 17.82
CA SER A 21 -3.83 20.59 17.22
C SER A 21 -3.21 19.46 16.43
N ALA A 22 -2.60 19.81 15.29
CA ALA A 22 -1.57 18.99 14.70
C ALA A 22 -0.24 19.31 15.40
N VAL A 23 0.44 18.29 15.90
CA VAL A 23 1.71 18.39 16.63
C VAL A 23 2.64 17.27 16.20
N CYS A 24 3.93 17.33 16.54
CA CYS A 24 4.80 16.16 16.42
C CYS A 24 5.10 15.54 17.78
N THR A 25 4.90 14.23 17.91
CA THR A 25 5.11 13.49 19.16
C THR A 25 5.87 12.18 18.97
N GLY A 26 6.50 11.72 20.07
CA GLY A 26 7.16 10.42 20.15
C GLY A 26 8.33 10.21 19.19
N GLN A 27 9.03 9.08 19.34
CA GLN A 27 9.90 8.52 18.29
C GLN A 27 9.42 7.12 17.86
N ASN A 28 8.36 6.64 18.49
CA ASN A 28 7.65 5.41 18.18
C ASN A 28 6.23 5.78 17.75
N ILE A 29 5.69 5.06 16.77
CA ILE A 29 4.33 5.30 16.26
C ILE A 29 3.31 4.99 17.34
N ASP A 30 2.47 5.98 17.67
CA ASP A 30 1.22 5.80 18.39
C ASP A 30 0.07 5.69 17.38
N ALA A 31 -0.34 4.45 17.06
CA ALA A 31 -1.35 4.19 16.04
C ALA A 31 -2.70 4.89 16.30
N LYS A 32 -2.97 5.34 17.53
CA LYS A 32 -4.18 6.07 17.88
C LYS A 32 -4.13 7.54 17.44
N ASN A 33 -2.98 8.19 17.64
CA ASN A 33 -2.82 9.63 17.45
C ASN A 33 -2.06 9.99 16.17
N ASP A 34 -1.27 9.04 15.63
CA ASP A 34 -0.37 9.23 14.48
C ASP A 34 -0.92 8.62 13.19
N SER A 35 -2.14 8.07 13.22
CA SER A 35 -2.73 7.39 12.05
C SER A 35 -3.55 8.36 11.21
N TRP A 36 -3.13 8.53 9.95
CA TRP A 36 -3.77 9.38 8.97
C TRP A 36 -4.14 8.60 7.71
N LYS A 37 -5.39 8.73 7.28
CA LYS A 37 -5.88 8.22 6.00
C LYS A 37 -5.70 9.28 4.91
N ILE A 38 -5.01 8.93 3.84
CA ILE A 38 -4.98 9.75 2.63
C ILE A 38 -6.30 9.58 1.88
N ILE A 39 -6.97 10.70 1.59
CA ILE A 39 -8.23 10.74 0.84
C ILE A 39 -8.15 11.80 -0.27
N GLY A 40 -9.06 11.71 -1.24
CA GLY A 40 -9.11 12.66 -2.36
C GLY A 40 -9.30 14.10 -1.89
N ALA A 41 -8.75 15.03 -2.68
CA ALA A 41 -8.91 16.47 -2.50
C ALA A 41 -10.38 16.89 -2.31
N PHE A 42 -10.62 18.06 -1.75
CA PHE A 42 -11.96 18.58 -1.51
C PHE A 42 -12.82 18.52 -2.78
N LYS A 43 -14.00 17.90 -2.68
CA LYS A 43 -14.95 17.61 -3.79
C LYS A 43 -14.41 16.68 -4.90
N ILE A 44 -13.25 16.06 -4.73
CA ILE A 44 -12.70 15.06 -5.64
C ILE A 44 -12.80 13.68 -4.98
N ASN A 45 -13.61 12.81 -5.57
CA ASN A 45 -13.68 11.41 -5.17
C ASN A 45 -12.58 10.63 -5.89
N VAL A 46 -11.72 9.97 -5.13
CA VAL A 46 -10.72 9.04 -5.64
C VAL A 46 -11.16 7.62 -5.31
N LYS A 47 -10.80 6.66 -6.17
CA LYS A 47 -11.01 5.24 -5.87
C LYS A 47 -10.13 4.86 -4.68
N ASN A 48 -10.70 4.20 -3.67
CA ASN A 48 -9.90 3.63 -2.58
C ASN A 48 -8.90 2.62 -3.17
N GLY A 49 -7.68 2.54 -2.64
CA GLY A 49 -6.66 1.58 -3.10
C GLY A 49 -5.95 1.96 -4.42
N GLY A 50 -6.26 3.12 -5.02
CA GLY A 50 -5.50 3.63 -6.15
C GLY A 50 -4.10 4.09 -5.75
N LEU A 51 -3.15 4.00 -6.69
CA LEU A 51 -1.79 4.51 -6.51
C LEU A 51 -1.81 6.04 -6.41
N ILE A 52 -0.91 6.61 -5.60
CA ILE A 52 -0.78 8.05 -5.42
C ILE A 52 0.51 8.49 -6.08
N SER A 53 0.42 9.23 -7.18
CA SER A 53 1.59 9.80 -7.85
C SER A 53 2.16 11.00 -7.08
N SER A 54 3.45 11.25 -7.24
CA SER A 54 4.05 12.54 -6.88
C SER A 54 3.26 13.68 -7.53
N SER A 55 3.10 14.80 -6.82
CA SER A 55 2.28 15.96 -7.20
C SER A 55 0.76 15.76 -7.15
N THR A 56 0.28 14.70 -6.50
CA THR A 56 -1.17 14.54 -6.25
C THR A 56 -1.62 15.49 -5.14
N VAL A 57 -2.78 16.13 -5.33
CA VAL A 57 -3.47 16.90 -4.28
C VAL A 57 -4.38 15.98 -3.49
N VAL A 58 -4.20 15.93 -2.18
CA VAL A 58 -4.91 15.04 -1.27
C VAL A 58 -5.40 15.79 -0.03
N ARG A 59 -6.17 15.10 0.81
CA ARG A 59 -6.41 15.48 2.20
C ARG A 59 -5.91 14.36 3.12
N LEU A 60 -5.43 14.73 4.30
CA LEU A 60 -5.04 13.80 5.35
C LEU A 60 -6.12 13.82 6.42
N MET A 61 -6.81 12.70 6.61
CA MET A 61 -7.88 12.57 7.60
C MET A 61 -7.39 11.71 8.76
N HIS A 62 -7.41 12.24 9.97
CA HIS A 62 -7.03 11.50 11.16
C HIS A 62 -8.00 10.33 11.38
N GLN A 63 -7.46 9.13 11.58
CA GLN A 63 -8.25 7.90 11.54
C GLN A 63 -9.27 7.81 12.68
N ASP A 64 -8.87 8.21 13.89
CA ASP A 64 -9.71 8.08 15.09
C ASP A 64 -10.76 9.18 15.20
N THR A 65 -10.43 10.42 14.83
CA THR A 65 -11.37 11.56 14.94
C THR A 65 -12.21 11.75 13.68
N GLY A 66 -11.75 11.28 12.52
CA GLY A 66 -12.39 11.52 11.23
C GLY A 66 -12.26 12.97 10.73
N GLU A 67 -11.40 13.77 11.36
CA GLU A 67 -11.18 15.19 11.08
C GLU A 67 -9.95 15.37 10.17
N ASN A 68 -9.89 16.45 9.38
CA ASN A 68 -8.82 16.64 8.38
C ASN A 68 -7.69 17.51 8.92
N LEU A 69 -6.46 17.23 8.50
CA LEU A 69 -5.35 18.18 8.61
C LEU A 69 -5.70 19.43 7.81
N HIS A 70 -5.67 20.56 8.49
CA HIS A 70 -6.21 21.82 8.02
C HIS A 70 -5.21 22.93 8.28
N SER A 71 -5.12 23.90 7.37
CA SER A 71 -4.37 25.11 7.62
C SER A 71 -5.09 26.31 7.01
N HIS A 72 -4.96 27.46 7.65
CA HIS A 72 -5.54 28.72 7.21
C HIS A 72 -4.50 29.82 7.38
N GLY A 73 -4.62 30.92 6.65
CA GLY A 73 -3.69 32.05 6.81
C GLY A 73 -3.68 32.61 8.24
N VAL A 74 -2.63 33.36 8.59
CA VAL A 74 -2.34 33.87 9.96
C VAL A 74 -3.46 34.76 10.58
N ILE A 75 -4.49 35.09 9.79
CA ILE A 75 -5.64 35.93 10.18
C ILE A 75 -6.43 35.37 11.39
N HIS A 76 -6.32 34.08 11.68
CA HIS A 76 -7.02 33.44 12.82
C HIS A 76 -6.13 33.16 14.03
N GLY A 77 -4.93 33.75 14.08
CA GLY A 77 -3.97 33.60 15.17
C GLY A 77 -2.80 32.68 14.83
N GLY A 78 -1.63 32.98 15.39
CA GLY A 78 -0.42 32.19 15.18
C GLY A 78 -0.28 31.02 16.15
N THR A 79 0.70 30.15 15.91
CA THR A 79 1.00 29.01 16.77
C THR A 79 1.40 29.45 18.20
N PRO A 80 1.18 28.61 19.23
CA PRO A 80 1.30 29.04 20.62
C PRO A 80 2.69 29.55 21.03
N LYS A 81 3.78 29.03 20.44
CA LYS A 81 5.14 29.43 20.82
C LYS A 81 5.81 30.34 19.80
N SER A 82 5.68 30.04 18.51
CA SER A 82 6.39 30.79 17.46
C SER A 82 5.53 31.76 16.66
N ASN A 83 4.22 31.82 16.90
CA ASN A 83 3.29 32.72 16.21
C ASN A 83 3.29 32.55 14.67
N HIS A 84 3.58 31.34 14.18
CA HIS A 84 3.51 31.00 12.75
C HIS A 84 2.09 30.58 12.33
N GLN A 85 1.87 30.42 11.02
CA GLN A 85 0.60 29.91 10.48
C GLN A 85 0.27 28.54 11.07
N GLN A 86 -0.91 28.39 11.67
CA GLN A 86 -1.30 27.16 12.34
C GLN A 86 -1.60 26.03 11.36
N ALA A 87 -1.15 24.81 11.72
CA ALA A 87 -1.71 23.57 11.22
C ALA A 87 -2.58 22.95 12.33
N THR A 88 -3.84 22.69 12.03
CA THR A 88 -4.82 22.17 12.98
C THR A 88 -5.52 20.94 12.42
N VAL A 89 -6.40 20.36 13.21
CA VAL A 89 -7.25 19.24 12.83
C VAL A 89 -8.68 19.72 12.93
N PHE A 90 -9.36 19.74 11.79
CA PHE A 90 -10.63 20.43 11.63
C PHE A 90 -11.73 19.48 11.15
N ARG A 91 -12.89 19.58 11.80
CA ARG A 91 -14.03 18.68 11.57
C ARG A 91 -14.73 18.91 10.25
N TYR A 92 -14.80 20.15 9.78
CA TYR A 92 -15.54 20.48 8.57
C TYR A 92 -14.64 20.38 7.34
N LYS A 93 -15.17 19.76 6.29
CA LYS A 93 -14.44 19.62 5.03
C LYS A 93 -14.35 20.98 4.34
N HIS A 94 -13.14 21.44 4.05
CA HIS A 94 -12.89 22.72 3.40
C HIS A 94 -11.83 22.59 2.30
N SER A 95 -11.71 23.60 1.43
CA SER A 95 -10.60 23.68 0.47
C SER A 95 -9.24 23.89 1.13
N ASP A 96 -9.22 24.32 2.39
CA ASP A 96 -8.05 24.49 3.27
C ASP A 96 -7.54 23.17 3.87
N ASP A 97 -8.18 22.06 3.51
CA ASP A 97 -7.74 20.71 3.90
C ASP A 97 -6.85 20.10 2.80
N ASN A 98 -6.62 20.82 1.70
CA ASN A 98 -5.92 20.31 0.53
C ASN A 98 -4.40 20.50 0.64
N TRP A 99 -3.68 19.40 0.49
CA TRP A 99 -2.22 19.33 0.53
C TRP A 99 -1.68 18.72 -0.76
N LEU A 100 -0.72 19.37 -1.41
CA LEU A 100 0.06 18.78 -2.49
C LEU A 100 1.16 17.91 -1.90
N LEU A 101 1.20 16.63 -2.30
CA LEU A 101 2.29 15.71 -1.99
C LEU A 101 3.40 15.87 -3.02
N GLN A 102 4.61 16.20 -2.59
CA GLN A 102 5.77 16.32 -3.48
C GLN A 102 6.91 15.42 -2.99
N CYS A 103 7.29 14.41 -3.77
CA CYS A 103 8.42 13.54 -3.44
C CYS A 103 9.76 14.26 -3.62
N TYR A 104 10.72 14.00 -2.73
CA TYR A 104 12.08 14.55 -2.80
C TYR A 104 13.11 13.55 -3.36
N ASN A 105 12.84 12.24 -3.26
CA ASN A 105 13.79 11.18 -3.56
C ASN A 105 13.44 10.34 -4.80
N SER A 106 12.71 10.85 -5.80
CA SER A 106 12.52 10.08 -7.03
C SER A 106 13.80 10.07 -7.87
N ILE A 107 14.79 9.29 -7.45
CA ILE A 107 15.80 8.75 -8.35
C ILE A 107 15.06 7.66 -9.14
N THR A 108 14.33 8.08 -10.15
CA THR A 108 13.96 7.20 -11.25
C THR A 108 14.28 7.96 -12.51
N ASP A 109 15.12 7.34 -13.34
CA ASP A 109 15.46 7.84 -14.67
C ASP A 109 14.20 8.25 -15.45
N ASP A 110 14.40 9.26 -16.28
CA ASP A 110 13.44 9.96 -17.13
C ASP A 110 12.09 9.25 -17.37
N ASN A 111 11.02 9.98 -17.04
CA ASN A 111 9.70 9.93 -17.70
C ASN A 111 8.58 9.05 -17.13
N ASP A 112 8.63 8.59 -15.87
CA ASP A 112 7.47 7.92 -15.24
C ASP A 112 7.05 8.63 -13.94
N SER A 113 5.75 8.89 -13.80
CA SER A 113 5.16 9.54 -12.63
C SER A 113 5.29 8.61 -11.40
N ALA A 114 6.42 8.69 -10.70
CA ALA A 114 6.70 7.84 -9.55
C ALA A 114 5.54 7.89 -8.53
N HIS A 115 5.04 6.71 -8.17
CA HIS A 115 4.04 6.55 -7.13
C HIS A 115 4.71 6.54 -5.76
N LEU A 116 4.00 7.04 -4.74
CA LEU A 116 4.44 7.08 -3.36
C LEU A 116 4.53 5.67 -2.77
N MET A 117 5.66 5.39 -2.14
CA MET A 117 5.96 4.15 -1.41
C MET A 117 6.20 4.45 0.07
N SER A 118 6.08 3.43 0.93
CA SER A 118 6.50 3.57 2.34
C SER A 118 7.99 3.88 2.40
N GLY A 119 8.38 4.80 3.29
CA GLY A 119 9.76 5.28 3.43
C GLY A 119 10.10 6.48 2.55
N ASP A 120 9.24 6.84 1.59
CA ASP A 120 9.47 8.01 0.73
C ASP A 120 9.54 9.30 1.54
N ILE A 121 10.46 10.17 1.11
CA ILE A 121 10.60 11.50 1.65
C ILE A 121 9.74 12.46 0.83
N ILE A 122 8.82 13.15 1.49
CA ILE A 122 7.81 14.02 0.90
C ILE A 122 7.81 15.42 1.53
N SER A 123 7.28 16.38 0.79
CA SER A 123 6.78 17.65 1.32
C SER A 123 5.25 17.70 1.21
N LEU A 124 4.61 18.24 2.25
CA LEU A 124 3.16 18.50 2.28
C LEU A 124 2.95 20.00 2.11
N LEU A 125 2.63 20.44 0.89
CA LEU A 125 2.43 21.85 0.58
C LEU A 125 0.95 22.21 0.66
N HIS A 126 0.59 23.12 1.56
CA HIS A 126 -0.80 23.58 1.69
C HIS A 126 -1.22 24.35 0.43
N LYS A 127 -2.31 23.92 -0.23
CA LYS A 127 -2.66 24.44 -1.57
C LYS A 127 -3.05 25.92 -1.59
N ASN A 128 -3.69 26.43 -0.54
CA ASN A 128 -4.21 27.80 -0.57
C ASN A 128 -3.16 28.82 -0.14
N THR A 129 -2.23 28.44 0.75
CA THR A 129 -1.17 29.36 1.21
C THR A 129 0.19 29.10 0.55
N ASN A 130 0.34 28.00 -0.20
CA ASN A 130 1.61 27.54 -0.76
C ASN A 130 2.73 27.48 0.28
N GLN A 131 2.39 27.14 1.52
CA GLN A 131 3.33 26.99 2.61
C GLN A 131 3.48 25.50 2.95
N PRO A 132 4.70 24.93 2.96
CA PRO A 132 4.91 23.56 3.41
C PRO A 132 4.60 23.39 4.89
N LEU A 133 4.13 22.20 5.26
CA LEU A 133 4.01 21.78 6.65
C LEU A 133 5.42 21.61 7.24
N TYR A 134 5.61 22.14 8.44
CA TYR A 134 6.90 22.24 9.10
C TYR A 134 6.75 21.93 10.60
N SER A 135 7.80 21.38 11.20
CA SER A 135 7.96 21.25 12.65
C SER A 135 9.36 21.69 13.04
N HIS A 136 9.56 22.01 14.31
CA HIS A 136 10.86 22.45 14.82
C HIS A 136 11.13 21.92 16.22
N GLU A 137 12.36 22.14 16.71
CA GLU A 137 12.81 21.66 18.02
C GLU A 137 12.25 22.46 19.21
N VAL A 138 11.55 23.57 18.99
CA VAL A 138 10.91 24.29 20.10
C VAL A 138 9.73 23.47 20.58
N LEU A 139 9.71 23.23 21.90
CA LEU A 139 8.69 22.42 22.55
C LEU A 139 7.58 23.30 23.11
N LEU A 140 6.36 22.80 23.03
CA LEU A 140 5.23 23.23 23.85
C LEU A 140 5.48 22.84 25.32
N ASP A 141 4.69 23.41 26.24
CA ASP A 141 4.88 23.19 27.68
C ASP A 141 4.72 21.72 28.11
N ASP A 142 4.07 20.92 27.27
CA ASP A 142 3.87 19.48 27.47
C ASP A 142 4.94 18.61 26.79
N GLY A 143 6.00 19.21 26.22
CA GLY A 143 7.10 18.53 25.55
C GLY A 143 6.85 18.11 24.09
N THR A 144 5.66 18.42 23.54
CA THR A 144 5.35 18.17 22.12
C THR A 144 5.93 19.26 21.22
N GLN A 145 6.14 18.98 19.93
CA GLN A 145 6.57 19.99 18.96
C GLN A 145 5.36 20.56 18.23
N GLU A 146 5.32 21.89 18.09
CA GLU A 146 4.29 22.51 17.25
C GLU A 146 4.52 22.18 15.77
N THR A 147 3.42 22.04 15.04
CA THR A 147 3.43 21.99 13.58
C THR A 147 2.78 23.24 13.02
N PHE A 148 3.38 23.75 11.96
CA PHE A 148 2.98 25.02 11.38
C PHE A 148 3.36 25.07 9.91
N ASN A 149 2.83 26.06 9.21
CA ASN A 149 3.12 26.31 7.82
C ASN A 149 4.13 27.47 7.70
N CYS A 150 5.24 27.27 6.98
CA CYS A 150 6.25 28.33 6.80
C CYS A 150 6.99 28.22 5.46
N ASN A 151 7.69 29.28 5.04
CA ASN A 151 8.45 29.31 3.78
C ASN A 151 9.73 28.44 3.81
N SER A 152 9.98 27.71 4.90
CA SER A 152 11.12 26.81 5.01
C SER A 152 10.73 25.39 4.60
N THR A 153 11.62 24.69 3.93
CA THR A 153 11.38 23.30 3.53
C THR A 153 11.82 22.35 4.64
N LEU A 154 10.88 21.60 5.20
CA LEU A 154 11.19 20.39 5.95
C LEU A 154 10.65 19.17 5.20
N GLN A 155 11.35 18.07 5.39
CA GLN A 155 11.12 16.82 4.71
C GLN A 155 10.45 15.85 5.68
N TRP A 156 9.30 15.34 5.30
CA TRP A 156 8.55 14.33 6.04
C TRP A 156 8.82 12.96 5.43
N ARG A 157 8.85 11.92 6.25
CA ARG A 157 8.90 10.54 5.77
C ARG A 157 7.51 9.94 5.91
N ILE A 158 6.99 9.35 4.85
CA ILE A 158 5.73 8.60 4.95
C ILE A 158 6.03 7.19 5.45
N GLU A 159 5.35 6.77 6.51
CA GLU A 159 5.38 5.40 7.00
C GLU A 159 3.98 4.82 6.89
N LEU A 160 3.82 3.76 6.10
CA LEU A 160 2.55 3.05 6.02
C LEU A 160 2.37 2.24 7.29
N ILE A 161 1.27 2.47 8.00
CA ILE A 161 0.87 1.61 9.12
C ILE A 161 0.36 0.28 8.55
N ARG A 162 1.29 -0.67 8.42
CA ARG A 162 1.04 -2.00 7.87
C ARG A 162 0.06 -2.76 8.76
N LYS A 163 -0.88 -3.48 8.14
CA LYS A 163 -1.84 -4.31 8.87
C LYS A 163 -1.45 -5.78 8.75
N PRO A 164 -1.61 -6.58 9.81
CA PRO A 164 -1.48 -8.02 9.69
C PRO A 164 -2.53 -8.55 8.73
N ILE A 165 -2.08 -9.34 7.75
CA ILE A 165 -2.95 -10.12 6.88
C ILE A 165 -3.44 -11.31 7.70
N LYS A 166 -4.74 -11.59 7.62
CA LYS A 166 -5.39 -12.68 8.35
C LYS A 166 -6.11 -13.57 7.34
N TYR A 167 -6.55 -14.74 7.79
CA TYR A 167 -7.51 -15.52 7.01
C TYR A 167 -8.78 -14.69 6.76
N GLU A 168 -9.39 -14.88 5.60
CA GLU A 168 -10.50 -14.09 5.05
C GLU A 168 -10.15 -12.63 4.69
N SER A 169 -8.90 -12.18 4.88
CA SER A 169 -8.45 -10.89 4.32
C SER A 169 -8.60 -10.90 2.81
N THR A 170 -9.17 -9.81 2.28
CA THR A 170 -9.15 -9.52 0.84
C THR A 170 -7.90 -8.73 0.51
N ILE A 171 -7.11 -9.24 -0.43
CA ILE A 171 -5.83 -8.68 -0.85
C ILE A 171 -5.76 -8.58 -2.37
N ALA A 172 -4.77 -7.84 -2.86
CA ALA A 172 -4.30 -7.91 -4.24
C ALA A 172 -2.82 -8.30 -4.23
N LEU A 173 -2.40 -9.15 -5.16
CA LEU A 173 -1.00 -9.52 -5.30
C LEU A 173 -0.37 -8.66 -6.40
N PHE A 174 0.64 -7.87 -6.03
CA PHE A 174 1.35 -6.98 -6.94
C PHE A 174 2.70 -7.58 -7.32
N HIS A 175 2.91 -7.84 -8.60
CA HIS A 175 4.17 -8.32 -9.13
C HIS A 175 5.15 -7.14 -9.22
N VAL A 176 6.07 -7.09 -8.26
CA VAL A 176 7.00 -5.95 -8.06
C VAL A 176 7.81 -5.62 -9.33
N PRO A 177 8.43 -6.58 -10.04
CA PRO A 177 9.25 -6.25 -11.22
C PRO A 177 8.44 -5.59 -12.35
N THR A 178 7.25 -6.13 -12.66
CA THR A 178 6.48 -5.72 -13.84
C THR A 178 5.40 -4.68 -13.52
N ARG A 179 5.24 -4.34 -12.23
CA ARG A 179 4.25 -3.41 -11.69
C ARG A 179 2.82 -3.72 -12.12
N LYS A 180 2.46 -5.01 -12.11
CA LYS A 180 1.14 -5.52 -12.50
C LYS A 180 0.49 -6.31 -11.39
N TYR A 181 -0.84 -6.38 -11.40
CA TYR A 181 -1.59 -7.19 -10.43
C TYR A 181 -1.85 -8.60 -10.97
N LEU A 182 -1.77 -9.59 -10.08
CA LEU A 182 -2.21 -10.95 -10.37
C LEU A 182 -3.73 -10.94 -10.54
N SER A 183 -4.15 -11.33 -11.73
CA SER A 183 -5.50 -11.15 -12.24
C SER A 183 -5.97 -12.41 -12.96
N THR A 184 -7.26 -12.47 -13.21
CA THR A 184 -7.88 -13.63 -13.88
C THR A 184 -8.37 -13.27 -15.27
N LYS A 185 -8.80 -12.01 -15.52
CA LYS A 185 -9.37 -11.45 -16.77
C LYS A 185 -10.25 -12.38 -17.63
N ARG A 186 -10.74 -13.48 -17.03
CA ARG A 186 -11.44 -14.60 -17.67
C ARG A 186 -10.77 -15.11 -18.96
N VAL A 187 -9.43 -15.00 -19.05
CA VAL A 187 -8.66 -15.57 -20.17
C VAL A 187 -8.67 -17.09 -20.01
N LYS A 188 -8.84 -17.84 -21.09
CA LYS A 188 -8.87 -19.31 -21.05
C LYS A 188 -7.62 -19.89 -21.70
N TYR A 189 -7.13 -20.99 -21.13
CA TYR A 189 -6.08 -21.76 -21.80
C TYR A 189 -6.63 -22.32 -23.12
N PRO A 190 -5.90 -22.23 -24.25
CA PRO A 190 -6.38 -22.70 -25.56
C PRO A 190 -6.77 -24.20 -25.57
N ASN A 191 -6.08 -25.01 -24.76
CA ASN A 191 -6.22 -26.47 -24.74
C ASN A 191 -6.95 -26.98 -23.49
N HIS A 192 -7.48 -26.11 -22.63
CA HIS A 192 -8.08 -26.51 -21.37
C HIS A 192 -9.35 -25.71 -21.03
N LYS A 193 -10.24 -26.29 -20.21
CA LYS A 193 -11.47 -25.60 -19.78
C LYS A 193 -11.25 -24.59 -18.65
N GLN A 194 -10.07 -24.62 -18.01
CA GLN A 194 -9.74 -23.71 -16.91
C GLN A 194 -9.35 -22.32 -17.42
N ASN A 195 -9.64 -21.32 -16.59
CA ASN A 195 -9.18 -19.96 -16.82
C ASN A 195 -7.70 -19.84 -16.44
N MET A 196 -6.97 -19.04 -17.21
CA MET A 196 -5.62 -18.63 -16.92
C MET A 196 -5.60 -17.65 -15.76
N VAL A 197 -4.49 -17.65 -15.04
CA VAL A 197 -4.11 -16.55 -14.17
C VAL A 197 -3.01 -15.77 -14.89
N VAL A 198 -3.09 -14.45 -14.86
CA VAL A 198 -2.27 -13.54 -15.66
C VAL A 198 -1.87 -12.33 -14.81
N CYS A 199 -0.84 -11.59 -15.21
CA CYS A 199 -0.52 -10.29 -14.61
C CYS A 199 -1.02 -9.17 -15.53
N THR A 200 -1.83 -8.23 -15.00
CA THR A 200 -2.42 -7.16 -15.82
C THR A 200 -2.50 -5.81 -15.11
N GLY A 201 -2.53 -4.73 -15.90
CA GLY A 201 -2.80 -3.36 -15.44
C GLY A 201 -1.70 -2.77 -14.56
N LYS A 202 -1.55 -1.44 -14.56
CA LYS A 202 -0.80 -0.73 -13.51
C LYS A 202 -1.73 -0.25 -12.38
N GLU A 203 -3.04 -0.24 -12.64
CA GLU A 203 -4.09 0.15 -11.70
C GLU A 203 -4.86 -1.09 -11.24
N LEU A 204 -5.25 -1.09 -9.96
CA LEU A 204 -6.00 -2.18 -9.35
C LEU A 204 -7.43 -2.29 -9.92
N ASP A 205 -7.76 -3.45 -10.47
CA ASP A 205 -9.12 -3.83 -10.88
C ASP A 205 -9.82 -4.62 -9.76
N PHE A 206 -10.84 -4.00 -9.17
CA PHE A 206 -11.60 -4.58 -8.07
C PHE A 206 -12.43 -5.82 -8.44
N GLU A 207 -12.67 -6.06 -9.73
CA GLU A 207 -13.42 -7.22 -10.21
C GLU A 207 -12.51 -8.43 -10.44
N HIS A 208 -11.28 -8.22 -10.93
CA HIS A 208 -10.42 -9.29 -11.45
C HIS A 208 -9.14 -9.54 -10.65
N ASP A 209 -8.72 -8.60 -9.78
CA ASP A 209 -7.40 -8.65 -9.12
C ASP A 209 -7.47 -8.98 -7.63
N LEU A 210 -8.68 -9.18 -7.09
CA LEU A 210 -8.90 -9.40 -5.67
C LEU A 210 -8.95 -10.88 -5.30
N TRP A 211 -8.22 -11.22 -4.24
CA TRP A 211 -8.08 -12.56 -3.70
C TRP A 211 -8.40 -12.58 -2.21
N THR A 212 -9.08 -13.60 -1.75
CA THR A 212 -9.33 -13.88 -0.34
C THR A 212 -8.37 -14.95 0.15
N ILE A 213 -7.64 -14.66 1.23
CA ILE A 213 -6.76 -15.62 1.88
C ILE A 213 -7.61 -16.69 2.58
N CYS A 214 -7.40 -17.96 2.21
CA CYS A 214 -8.14 -19.09 2.74
C CYS A 214 -7.27 -19.90 3.71
N ASP A 215 -7.84 -20.25 4.87
CA ASP A 215 -7.25 -21.24 5.77
C ASP A 215 -7.44 -22.64 5.19
N MET A 216 -6.32 -23.33 5.02
CA MET A 216 -6.31 -24.71 4.55
C MET A 216 -5.96 -25.69 5.69
N ASN A 217 -5.67 -25.17 6.89
CA ASN A 217 -5.40 -25.91 8.12
C ASN A 217 -6.33 -25.43 9.26
N VAL A 218 -7.44 -26.12 9.46
CA VAL A 218 -8.41 -25.83 10.53
C VAL A 218 -7.72 -25.73 11.90
N LYS A 219 -7.47 -24.51 12.43
CA LYS A 219 -7.40 -24.10 13.88
C LYS A 219 -6.45 -22.93 14.25
N SER A 220 -6.10 -21.97 13.40
CA SER A 220 -5.43 -20.74 13.87
C SER A 220 -6.04 -19.46 13.29
N PRO A 221 -6.40 -18.45 14.12
CA PRO A 221 -6.95 -17.18 13.65
C PRO A 221 -5.88 -16.22 13.06
N LEU A 222 -4.60 -16.56 13.19
CA LEU A 222 -3.47 -15.80 12.65
C LEU A 222 -2.77 -16.63 11.58
N LEU A 223 -2.26 -15.96 10.54
CA LEU A 223 -1.39 -16.54 9.52
C LEU A 223 0.00 -16.84 10.12
N THR A 224 0.04 -17.79 11.04
CA THR A 224 1.28 -18.42 11.57
C THR A 224 1.71 -19.60 10.69
N CYS A 225 0.90 -19.93 9.67
CA CYS A 225 1.17 -21.01 8.74
C CYS A 225 1.64 -20.43 7.41
N ASN A 226 2.83 -20.83 6.97
CA ASN A 226 3.37 -20.47 5.66
C ASN A 226 2.56 -21.10 4.51
N ILE A 227 1.61 -22.00 4.79
CA ILE A 227 0.78 -22.66 3.76
C ILE A 227 -0.60 -22.02 3.73
N ILE A 228 -0.96 -21.45 2.58
CA ILE A 228 -2.23 -20.74 2.38
C ILE A 228 -2.89 -21.12 1.05
N GLY A 229 -4.18 -20.85 0.94
CA GLY A 229 -4.89 -20.83 -0.34
C GLY A 229 -5.30 -19.40 -0.72
N PHE A 230 -5.41 -19.14 -2.01
CA PHE A 230 -5.98 -17.89 -2.53
C PHE A 230 -7.26 -18.21 -3.28
N LYS A 231 -8.37 -17.57 -2.90
CA LYS A 231 -9.66 -17.67 -3.60
C LYS A 231 -9.94 -16.35 -4.31
N HIS A 232 -10.09 -16.38 -5.62
CA HIS A 232 -10.50 -15.22 -6.39
C HIS A 232 -11.88 -14.73 -5.92
N LYS A 233 -11.98 -13.44 -5.62
CA LYS A 233 -13.14 -12.87 -4.90
C LYS A 233 -14.43 -12.98 -5.69
N GLU A 234 -14.38 -12.69 -7.00
CA GLU A 234 -15.57 -12.63 -7.85
C GLU A 234 -16.02 -14.02 -8.29
N THR A 235 -15.10 -14.88 -8.74
CA THR A 235 -15.46 -16.21 -9.25
C THR A 235 -15.59 -17.27 -8.15
N GLY A 236 -14.98 -17.05 -6.98
CA GLY A 236 -14.88 -18.06 -5.93
C GLY A 236 -13.93 -19.22 -6.24
N GLU A 237 -13.24 -19.19 -7.39
CA GLU A 237 -12.25 -20.18 -7.81
C GLU A 237 -10.92 -19.98 -7.08
N LYS A 238 -10.16 -21.06 -6.88
CA LYS A 238 -8.86 -21.02 -6.20
C LYS A 238 -7.70 -20.87 -7.18
N LEU A 239 -6.65 -20.20 -6.75
CA LEU A 239 -5.36 -20.18 -7.42
C LEU A 239 -4.75 -21.59 -7.35
N HIS A 240 -4.56 -22.19 -8.52
CA HIS A 240 -4.27 -23.60 -8.67
C HIS A 240 -3.10 -23.82 -9.63
N SER A 241 -2.25 -24.81 -9.35
CA SER A 241 -1.18 -25.21 -10.26
C SER A 241 -1.00 -26.73 -10.22
N HIS A 242 -0.62 -27.36 -11.31
CA HIS A 242 -0.54 -28.82 -11.42
C HIS A 242 0.76 -29.26 -12.08
N PHE A 243 1.20 -30.50 -11.89
CA PHE A 243 2.42 -31.01 -12.55
C PHE A 243 2.40 -30.74 -14.07
N ILE A 244 3.54 -30.29 -14.61
CA ILE A 244 3.68 -29.82 -16.00
C ILE A 244 3.23 -30.83 -17.07
N GLU A 245 3.18 -32.12 -16.73
CA GLU A 245 2.66 -33.19 -17.57
C GLU A 245 1.18 -33.03 -17.92
N HIS A 246 0.40 -32.34 -17.07
CA HIS A 246 -1.01 -32.09 -17.29
C HIS A 246 -1.29 -30.86 -18.16
N GLY A 247 -0.29 -30.00 -18.38
CA GLY A 247 -0.47 -28.77 -19.13
C GLY A 247 0.74 -27.86 -19.11
N LYS A 248 0.96 -27.16 -20.22
CA LYS A 248 2.02 -26.16 -20.38
C LYS A 248 1.45 -24.81 -20.77
N THR A 249 2.08 -23.74 -20.31
CA THR A 249 1.69 -22.38 -20.66
C THR A 249 1.92 -22.12 -22.16
N PRO A 250 1.05 -21.35 -22.85
CA PRO A 250 1.12 -21.16 -24.30
C PRO A 250 2.39 -20.52 -24.83
N LYS A 251 3.00 -19.58 -24.09
CA LYS A 251 4.17 -18.82 -24.57
C LYS A 251 5.48 -19.42 -24.08
N SER A 252 5.61 -19.65 -22.77
CA SER A 252 6.86 -20.14 -22.17
C SER A 252 6.99 -21.66 -22.08
N ASN A 253 5.92 -22.42 -22.31
CA ASN A 253 5.88 -23.88 -22.08
C ASN A 253 6.19 -24.31 -20.63
N HIS A 254 6.01 -23.41 -19.67
CA HIS A 254 6.17 -23.67 -18.23
C HIS A 254 4.93 -24.32 -17.61
N GLN A 255 5.00 -24.64 -16.31
CA GLN A 255 3.87 -25.18 -15.55
C GLN A 255 2.73 -24.15 -15.49
N GLN A 256 1.50 -24.58 -15.79
CA GLN A 256 0.33 -23.70 -15.83
C GLN A 256 -0.11 -23.26 -14.43
N VAL A 257 -0.67 -22.04 -14.37
CA VAL A 257 -1.34 -21.50 -13.19
C VAL A 257 -2.76 -21.11 -13.60
N THR A 258 -3.74 -21.67 -12.91
CA THR A 258 -5.13 -21.69 -13.34
C THR A 258 -6.06 -21.28 -12.21
N LEU A 259 -7.31 -21.00 -12.58
CA LEU A 259 -8.42 -20.98 -11.65
C LEU A 259 -9.11 -22.34 -11.58
N PHE A 260 -9.34 -22.85 -10.37
CA PHE A 260 -9.98 -24.14 -10.16
C PHE A 260 -11.03 -24.12 -9.02
N MET A 261 -12.20 -24.71 -9.28
CA MET A 261 -13.30 -24.77 -8.31
C MET A 261 -13.18 -25.92 -7.30
N ARG A 262 -12.64 -27.07 -7.72
CA ARG A 262 -12.69 -28.30 -6.92
C ARG A 262 -11.48 -28.36 -6.00
N GLY A 263 -11.63 -27.75 -4.82
CA GLY A 263 -10.58 -27.67 -3.80
C GLY A 263 -9.75 -28.95 -3.67
N ASN A 264 -8.44 -28.88 -3.85
CA ASN A 264 -7.53 -30.03 -3.75
C ASN A 264 -6.12 -29.58 -3.26
N PRO A 265 -5.18 -30.52 -3.03
CA PRO A 265 -3.85 -30.19 -2.54
C PRO A 265 -3.02 -29.26 -3.44
N ASP A 266 -3.38 -29.15 -4.71
CA ASP A 266 -2.73 -28.34 -5.74
C ASP A 266 -3.14 -26.84 -5.67
N ASP A 267 -4.04 -26.49 -4.74
CA ASP A 267 -4.41 -25.11 -4.42
C ASP A 267 -3.55 -24.52 -3.28
N HIS A 268 -2.59 -25.30 -2.77
CA HIS A 268 -1.77 -24.91 -1.63
C HIS A 268 -0.50 -24.19 -2.06
N TRP A 269 -0.26 -23.03 -1.45
CA TRP A 269 0.90 -22.18 -1.70
C TRP A 269 1.69 -21.97 -0.42
N ILE A 270 3.01 -22.07 -0.53
CA ILE A 270 3.95 -21.78 0.55
C ILE A 270 4.45 -20.34 0.37
N ILE A 271 4.21 -19.49 1.35
CA ILE A 271 4.82 -18.16 1.46
C ILE A 271 6.25 -18.32 1.98
N ARG A 272 7.20 -17.68 1.31
CA ARG A 272 8.54 -17.44 1.83
C ARG A 272 8.84 -15.94 1.75
N HIS A 273 9.25 -15.33 2.85
CA HIS A 273 9.63 -13.92 2.86
C HIS A 273 10.89 -13.70 2.01
N HIS A 274 10.88 -12.64 1.21
CA HIS A 274 12.05 -12.23 0.44
C HIS A 274 13.09 -11.60 1.38
N GLY A 275 14.33 -12.09 1.37
CA GLY A 275 15.46 -11.48 2.08
C GLY A 275 15.53 -11.71 3.61
N SER A 276 14.55 -12.37 4.26
CA SER A 276 14.61 -12.67 5.69
C SER A 276 14.84 -14.16 5.95
N LYS A 277 15.83 -14.49 6.81
CA LYS A 277 16.01 -15.83 7.40
C LYS A 277 15.16 -16.05 8.65
N VAL A 278 14.43 -15.03 9.11
CA VAL A 278 13.58 -15.09 10.29
C VAL A 278 12.15 -15.27 9.80
N ASP A 279 11.56 -16.41 10.11
CA ASP A 279 10.11 -16.63 10.03
C ASP A 279 9.45 -15.49 10.84
N LEU A 280 8.90 -14.50 10.13
CA LEU A 280 8.02 -13.53 10.76
C LEU A 280 6.77 -14.31 11.17
N ASP A 281 6.41 -14.24 12.45
CA ASP A 281 5.25 -14.96 12.99
C ASP A 281 3.93 -14.62 12.24
N HIS A 282 3.89 -13.50 11.52
CA HIS A 282 2.72 -12.98 10.81
C HIS A 282 3.07 -12.31 9.47
N LEU A 283 2.27 -12.59 8.44
CA LEU A 283 2.29 -11.87 7.18
C LEU A 283 1.65 -10.47 7.32
N MET A 284 2.32 -9.44 6.82
CA MET A 284 1.90 -8.04 6.92
C MET A 284 1.66 -7.45 5.52
N ASP A 285 0.71 -6.52 5.41
CA ASP A 285 0.45 -5.76 4.18
C ASP A 285 1.72 -5.09 3.65
N GLY A 286 2.07 -5.29 2.38
CA GLY A 286 3.30 -4.81 1.76
C GLY A 286 4.55 -5.70 1.95
N ASP A 287 4.43 -6.91 2.52
CA ASP A 287 5.56 -7.84 2.57
C ASP A 287 5.94 -8.30 1.17
N ILE A 288 7.23 -8.30 0.86
CA ILE A 288 7.74 -8.92 -0.36
C ILE A 288 7.88 -10.42 -0.10
N ILE A 289 7.16 -11.21 -0.88
CA ILE A 289 7.06 -12.66 -0.70
C ILE A 289 7.32 -13.39 -2.01
N ASN A 290 7.84 -14.60 -1.88
CA ASN A 290 7.83 -15.62 -2.92
C ASN A 290 6.72 -16.64 -2.62
N LEU A 291 5.93 -16.98 -3.63
CA LEU A 291 4.86 -17.98 -3.52
C LEU A 291 5.33 -19.27 -4.19
N PHE A 292 5.41 -20.36 -3.45
CA PHE A 292 5.79 -21.67 -3.99
C PHE A 292 4.57 -22.58 -4.04
N HIS A 293 4.32 -23.22 -5.18
CA HIS A 293 3.31 -24.23 -5.26
C HIS A 293 3.71 -25.45 -4.41
N LYS A 294 2.88 -25.88 -3.46
CA LYS A 294 3.26 -26.87 -2.45
C LYS A 294 3.63 -28.24 -3.03
N CYS A 295 2.87 -28.73 -4.02
CA CYS A 295 3.07 -30.07 -4.57
C CYS A 295 4.30 -30.17 -5.48
N THR A 296 4.60 -29.11 -6.26
CA THR A 296 5.74 -29.10 -7.19
C THR A 296 6.97 -28.37 -6.66
N ASN A 297 6.82 -27.61 -5.56
CA ASN A 297 7.84 -26.73 -4.99
C ASN A 297 8.45 -25.74 -6.01
N LEU A 298 7.69 -25.41 -7.07
CA LEU A 298 8.07 -24.41 -8.06
C LEU A 298 7.48 -23.05 -7.67
N PRO A 299 8.23 -21.94 -7.81
CA PRO A 299 7.75 -20.61 -7.48
C PRO A 299 6.78 -20.09 -8.53
N LEU A 300 5.82 -19.28 -8.11
CA LEU A 300 4.97 -18.48 -8.98
C LEU A 300 5.85 -17.43 -9.68
N TYR A 301 5.71 -17.37 -10.99
CA TYR A 301 6.61 -16.64 -11.86
C TYR A 301 5.85 -15.91 -12.97
N SER A 302 6.32 -14.73 -13.33
CA SER A 302 5.81 -13.91 -14.42
C SER A 302 6.98 -13.23 -15.12
N HIS A 303 6.94 -13.14 -16.46
CA HIS A 303 8.02 -12.63 -17.31
C HIS A 303 7.53 -11.57 -18.28
N ASP A 304 8.42 -10.77 -18.87
CA ASP A 304 8.03 -9.67 -19.76
C ASP A 304 7.41 -10.06 -21.12
N VAL A 305 7.33 -11.35 -21.44
CA VAL A 305 6.58 -11.82 -22.61
C VAL A 305 5.07 -11.66 -22.39
N LEU A 306 4.45 -10.89 -23.29
CA LEU A 306 3.01 -10.66 -23.33
C LEU A 306 2.29 -11.70 -24.19
N MET A 307 1.06 -12.00 -23.81
CA MET A 307 0.08 -12.70 -24.63
C MET A 307 -0.50 -11.75 -25.68
N ASP A 308 -1.21 -12.32 -26.66
CA ASP A 308 -1.73 -11.56 -27.81
C ASP A 308 -2.79 -10.51 -27.40
N ASP A 309 -3.41 -10.67 -26.23
CA ASP A 309 -4.34 -9.72 -25.62
C ASP A 309 -3.66 -8.65 -24.75
N GLY A 310 -2.32 -8.61 -24.72
CA GLY A 310 -1.50 -7.69 -23.95
C GLY A 310 -1.38 -8.04 -22.45
N THR A 311 -1.98 -9.14 -22.00
CA THR A 311 -1.79 -9.63 -20.63
C THR A 311 -0.45 -10.36 -20.49
N GLN A 312 0.09 -10.41 -19.27
CA GLN A 312 1.35 -11.08 -18.99
C GLN A 312 1.11 -12.50 -18.49
N GLU A 313 1.81 -13.47 -19.08
CA GLU A 313 1.67 -14.88 -18.71
C GLU A 313 2.25 -15.13 -17.30
N VAL A 314 1.50 -15.89 -16.50
CA VAL A 314 1.93 -16.36 -15.18
C VAL A 314 2.07 -17.89 -15.23
N SER A 315 3.13 -18.39 -14.61
CA SER A 315 3.51 -19.81 -14.61
C SER A 315 4.14 -20.21 -13.27
N CYS A 316 4.39 -21.50 -13.08
CA CYS A 316 5.32 -21.96 -12.05
C CYS A 316 6.62 -22.45 -12.70
N ASN A 317 7.75 -21.81 -12.39
CA ASN A 317 9.04 -22.16 -13.02
C ASN A 317 10.24 -21.64 -12.21
N GLY A 318 11.40 -22.30 -12.34
CA GLY A 318 12.66 -21.87 -11.72
C GLY A 318 12.89 -22.44 -10.32
N ASP A 319 13.98 -22.04 -9.69
CA ASP A 319 14.42 -22.50 -8.36
C ASP A 319 14.11 -21.52 -7.22
N GLY A 320 13.54 -20.35 -7.57
CA GLY A 320 13.22 -19.28 -6.62
C GLY A 320 14.40 -18.39 -6.25
N SER A 321 15.53 -18.48 -6.97
CA SER A 321 16.63 -17.51 -6.90
C SER A 321 16.27 -16.17 -7.56
N GLU A 322 16.90 -15.09 -7.08
CA GLU A 322 16.65 -13.71 -7.50
C GLU A 322 16.88 -13.50 -9.01
N ASP A 323 17.78 -14.28 -9.61
CA ASP A 323 18.13 -14.21 -11.04
C ASP A 323 16.95 -14.57 -11.95
N ASN A 324 16.01 -15.38 -11.48
CA ASN A 324 14.86 -15.77 -12.29
C ASN A 324 13.81 -14.65 -12.40
N ASN A 325 13.76 -13.71 -11.46
CA ASN A 325 12.74 -12.64 -11.39
C ASN A 325 13.17 -11.32 -12.09
N MET A 326 14.31 -11.32 -12.78
CA MET A 326 14.98 -10.14 -13.35
C MET A 326 15.04 -10.15 -14.88
N VAL A 327 14.01 -10.68 -15.57
CA VAL A 327 13.92 -10.60 -17.05
C VAL A 327 12.58 -10.08 -17.55
#